data_AF-A0A0F9NDL5-F1
#
_entry.id   AF-A0A0F9NDL5-F1
#
_cell.length_a   1.000
_cell.length_b   1.000
_cell.length_c   1.000
_cell.angle_alpha   90.00
_cell.angle_beta   90.00
_cell.angle_gamma   90.00
#
_symmetry.space_group_name_H-M   'P 1'
#
loop_
_entity.id
_entity.type
_entity.pdbx_description
1 polymer ?
#
loop_
_entity_poly.entity_id
_entity_poly.type
_entity_poly.pdbx_seq_one_letter_code
_entity_poly.pdbx_strand_id
1 'polypeptide(L)'
;MKFGSIQVMKKRNEGECDFEECDDLLEAGVPYVTITIKATAKKSGKHWYHNWRLHIKCLGMWLLTQLVSRQDRRKKAGRPKGTGLQIPPEDKKRRLALCKKRVRILKQVEACTPKSSELEELYNRFAVTVKQLDAVGGPASINHRTTLDIGATLKKLEYGRSLCNTH
;
A
#
# COMPACT_ATOMS: atom_id res chain seq x y z
N MET A 1 -10.51 3.29 -12.86
CA MET A 1 -11.52 2.29 -13.31
C MET A 1 -11.94 1.49 -12.09
N LYS A 2 -13.23 1.36 -11.78
CA LYS A 2 -13.73 0.45 -10.73
C LYS A 2 -14.22 -0.82 -11.45
N PHE A 3 -13.66 -1.97 -11.13
CA PHE A 3 -14.18 -3.26 -11.59
C PHE A 3 -15.44 -3.56 -10.79
N GLY A 4 -16.58 -3.72 -11.47
CA GLY A 4 -17.90 -3.77 -10.85
C GLY A 4 -18.21 -5.11 -10.19
N SER A 5 -17.84 -6.22 -10.83
CA SER A 5 -17.99 -7.58 -10.34
C SER A 5 -17.19 -8.55 -11.21
N ILE A 6 -16.74 -9.66 -10.63
CA ILE A 6 -16.21 -10.82 -11.36
C ILE A 6 -17.27 -11.91 -11.22
N GLN A 7 -17.80 -12.38 -12.35
CA GLN A 7 -18.71 -13.52 -12.37
C GLN A 7 -17.97 -14.74 -12.93
N VAL A 8 -18.06 -15.86 -12.20
CA VAL A 8 -17.48 -17.15 -12.58
C VAL A 8 -18.61 -18.12 -12.87
N MET A 9 -18.70 -18.60 -14.11
CA MET A 9 -19.73 -19.57 -14.53
C MET A 9 -19.08 -20.84 -15.08
N LYS A 10 -19.64 -21.99 -14.73
CA LYS A 10 -19.26 -23.29 -15.31
C LYS A 10 -20.09 -23.56 -16.57
N LYS A 11 -19.42 -23.75 -17.71
CA LYS A 11 -20.05 -24.04 -19.02
C LYS A 11 -19.45 -25.32 -19.61
N ARG A 12 -20.07 -25.86 -20.66
CA ARG A 12 -19.69 -27.12 -21.34
C ARG A 12 -19.72 -27.04 -22.87
N ASN A 13 -19.77 -25.84 -23.44
CA ASN A 13 -19.77 -25.62 -24.88
C ASN A 13 -18.35 -25.62 -25.44
N GLU A 14 -18.20 -26.00 -26.70
CA GLU A 14 -16.90 -25.93 -27.38
C GLU A 14 -16.37 -24.51 -27.53
N GLY A 15 -15.05 -24.37 -27.58
CA GLY A 15 -14.37 -23.11 -27.85
C GLY A 15 -12.87 -23.18 -27.58
N GLU A 16 -12.22 -22.02 -27.61
CA GLU A 16 -10.81 -21.88 -27.29
C GLU A 16 -10.61 -21.45 -25.84
N CYS A 17 -9.49 -21.87 -25.25
CA CYS A 17 -9.05 -21.36 -23.96
C CYS A 17 -8.37 -20.00 -24.17
N ASP A 18 -8.83 -18.98 -23.46
CA ASP A 18 -8.27 -17.62 -23.53
C ASP A 18 -6.98 -17.46 -22.70
N PHE A 19 -6.34 -18.55 -22.26
CA PHE A 19 -5.05 -18.51 -21.57
C PHE A 19 -3.92 -18.66 -22.60
N GLU A 20 -3.08 -17.65 -22.73
CA GLU A 20 -2.04 -17.57 -23.78
C GLU A 20 -1.06 -18.75 -23.80
N GLU A 21 -0.82 -19.42 -22.68
CA GLU A 21 0.08 -20.60 -22.61
C GLU A 21 -0.68 -21.93 -22.76
N CYS A 22 -1.94 -21.90 -23.22
CA CYS A 22 -2.76 -23.07 -23.42
C CYS A 22 -3.26 -23.14 -24.86
N ASP A 23 -2.74 -24.12 -25.59
CA ASP A 23 -3.14 -24.42 -26.96
C ASP A 23 -4.32 -25.42 -27.03
N ASP A 24 -4.76 -25.95 -25.89
CA ASP A 24 -5.85 -26.93 -25.84
C ASP A 24 -7.22 -26.26 -26.07
N LEU A 25 -8.11 -26.98 -26.75
CA LEU A 25 -9.51 -26.57 -26.91
C LEU A 25 -10.33 -26.84 -25.63
N LEU A 26 -11.40 -26.07 -25.46
CA LEU A 26 -12.49 -26.36 -24.54
C LEU A 26 -13.40 -27.39 -25.21
N GLU A 27 -13.33 -28.64 -24.78
CA GLU A 27 -14.13 -29.73 -25.37
C GLU A 27 -15.61 -29.67 -24.95
N ALA A 28 -16.50 -30.13 -25.85
CA ALA A 28 -17.91 -30.32 -25.53
C ALA A 28 -18.08 -31.25 -24.32
N GLY A 29 -18.96 -30.88 -23.40
CA GLY A 29 -19.26 -31.70 -22.22
C GLY A 29 -18.24 -31.56 -21.07
N VAL A 30 -17.02 -31.09 -21.36
CA VAL A 30 -15.99 -30.84 -20.34
C VAL A 30 -16.23 -29.48 -19.68
N PRO A 31 -16.23 -29.41 -18.33
CA PRO A 31 -16.53 -28.17 -17.65
C PRO A 31 -15.35 -27.18 -17.69
N TYR A 32 -15.65 -25.95 -18.10
CA TYR A 32 -14.72 -24.83 -18.08
C TYR A 32 -15.31 -23.61 -17.37
N VAL A 33 -14.46 -22.63 -17.07
CA VAL A 33 -14.82 -21.41 -16.35
C VAL A 33 -14.88 -20.23 -17.30
N THR A 34 -15.97 -19.46 -17.24
CA THR A 34 -16.03 -18.12 -17.86
C THR A 34 -15.88 -17.05 -16.78
N ILE A 35 -14.89 -16.18 -16.95
CA ILE A 35 -14.68 -14.98 -16.13
C ILE A 35 -15.25 -13.78 -16.88
N THR A 36 -16.25 -13.12 -16.32
CA THR A 36 -16.79 -11.87 -16.86
C THR A 36 -16.42 -10.71 -15.97
N ILE A 37 -15.73 -9.71 -16.53
CA ILE A 37 -15.44 -8.45 -15.87
C ILE A 37 -16.36 -7.36 -16.43
N LYS A 38 -17.20 -6.79 -15.55
CA LYS A 38 -17.98 -5.59 -15.87
C LYS A 38 -17.19 -4.35 -15.47
N ALA A 39 -16.93 -3.46 -16.44
CA ALA A 39 -16.27 -2.19 -16.20
C ALA A 39 -17.18 -1.02 -16.61
N THR A 40 -17.16 0.03 -15.79
CA THR A 40 -18.00 1.22 -15.99
C THR A 40 -17.12 2.44 -16.25
N ALA A 41 -17.38 3.14 -17.36
CA ALA A 41 -16.79 4.43 -17.65
C ALA A 41 -17.45 5.51 -16.77
N LYS A 42 -16.71 6.03 -15.78
CA LYS A 42 -17.25 6.97 -14.77
C LYS A 42 -17.95 8.21 -15.35
N LYS A 43 -17.50 8.71 -16.51
CA LYS A 43 -18.01 9.97 -17.09
C LYS A 43 -19.19 9.78 -18.04
N SER A 44 -19.34 8.60 -18.66
CA SER A 44 -20.35 8.37 -19.70
C SER A 44 -21.40 7.34 -19.31
N GLY A 45 -21.27 6.67 -18.17
CA GLY A 45 -22.16 5.59 -17.74
C GLY A 45 -22.07 4.31 -18.59
N LYS A 46 -21.37 4.34 -19.73
CA LYS A 46 -21.21 3.19 -20.62
C LYS A 46 -20.54 2.02 -19.90
N HIS A 47 -21.15 0.86 -20.01
CA HIS A 47 -20.61 -0.40 -19.53
C HIS A 47 -19.95 -1.13 -20.68
N TRP A 48 -18.80 -1.75 -20.41
CA TRP A 48 -18.21 -2.75 -21.29
C TRP A 48 -17.93 -4.01 -20.48
N TYR A 49 -18.02 -5.13 -21.18
CA TYR A 49 -17.84 -6.46 -20.63
C TYR A 49 -16.64 -7.09 -21.31
N HIS A 50 -15.77 -7.69 -20.52
CA HIS A 50 -14.71 -8.56 -21.03
C HIS A 50 -14.90 -9.95 -20.49
N ASN A 51 -14.84 -10.94 -21.37
CA ASN A 51 -15.03 -12.33 -21.03
C ASN A 51 -13.74 -13.11 -21.31
N TRP A 52 -13.37 -14.01 -20.40
CA TRP A 52 -12.35 -15.02 -20.62
C TRP A 52 -12.95 -16.40 -20.36
N ARG A 53 -12.74 -17.34 -21.27
CA ARG A 53 -13.12 -18.75 -21.18
C ARG A 53 -11.84 -19.53 -20.92
N LEU A 54 -11.77 -20.21 -19.78
CA LEU A 54 -10.54 -20.86 -19.32
C LEU A 54 -10.88 -22.28 -18.88
N HIS A 55 -10.02 -23.26 -19.17
CA HIS A 55 -10.12 -24.53 -18.46
C HIS A 55 -10.03 -24.29 -16.95
N ILE A 56 -10.65 -25.20 -16.18
CA ILE A 56 -10.52 -25.15 -14.72
C ILE A 56 -9.04 -25.21 -14.30
N LYS A 57 -8.22 -26.00 -14.99
CA LYS A 57 -6.75 -26.09 -14.77
C LYS A 57 -6.03 -24.76 -15.04
N CYS A 58 -6.45 -24.01 -16.06
CA CYS A 58 -5.79 -22.76 -16.48
C CYS A 58 -6.19 -21.54 -15.63
N LEU A 59 -7.31 -21.62 -14.90
CA LEU A 59 -7.80 -20.54 -14.04
C LEU A 59 -6.74 -20.08 -13.02
N GLY A 60 -6.04 -21.02 -12.39
CA GLY A 60 -5.04 -20.70 -11.36
C GLY A 60 -3.88 -19.87 -11.92
N MET A 61 -3.34 -20.29 -13.07
CA MET A 61 -2.26 -19.58 -13.74
C MET A 61 -2.69 -18.21 -14.23
N TRP A 62 -3.87 -18.11 -14.85
CA TRP A 62 -4.44 -16.83 -15.26
C TRP A 62 -4.56 -15.86 -14.08
N LEU A 63 -5.06 -16.31 -12.92
CA LEU A 63 -5.18 -15.49 -11.72
C LEU A 63 -3.82 -14.96 -11.23
N LEU A 64 -2.79 -15.81 -11.25
CA LEU A 64 -1.42 -15.43 -10.87
C LEU A 64 -0.87 -14.36 -11.81
N THR A 65 -1.03 -14.54 -13.13
CA THR A 65 -0.60 -13.55 -14.14
C THR A 65 -1.30 -12.20 -13.93
N GLN A 66 -2.61 -12.19 -13.66
CA GLN A 66 -3.34 -10.95 -13.35
C GLN A 66 -2.85 -10.29 -12.05
N LEU A 67 -2.52 -11.08 -11.02
CA LEU A 67 -1.97 -10.60 -9.75
C LEU A 67 -0.60 -9.95 -9.93
N VAL A 68 0.31 -10.61 -10.65
CA VAL A 68 1.66 -10.10 -10.96
C VAL A 68 1.57 -8.80 -11.75
N SER A 69 0.78 -8.78 -12.83
CA SER A 69 0.54 -7.57 -13.64
C SER A 69 0.00 -6.42 -12.80
N ARG A 70 -0.92 -6.69 -11.86
CA ARG A 70 -1.42 -5.66 -10.93
C ARG A 70 -0.35 -5.17 -9.96
N GLN A 71 0.49 -6.06 -9.43
CA GLN A 71 1.60 -5.68 -8.55
C GLN A 71 2.62 -4.82 -9.29
N ASP A 72 2.95 -5.15 -10.54
CA ASP A 72 3.92 -4.39 -11.33
C ASP A 72 3.36 -3.04 -11.78
N ARG A 73 2.06 -2.94 -12.09
CA ARG A 73 1.39 -1.64 -12.28
C ARG A 73 1.47 -0.78 -11.03
N ARG A 74 1.36 -1.35 -9.83
CA ARG A 74 1.56 -0.62 -8.56
C ARG A 74 3.01 -0.16 -8.37
N LYS A 75 4.00 -0.95 -8.80
CA LYS A 75 5.42 -0.55 -8.79
C LYS A 75 5.71 0.55 -9.82
N LYS A 76 5.12 0.47 -11.02
CA LYS A 76 5.16 1.54 -12.04
C LYS A 76 4.45 2.82 -11.59
N ALA A 77 3.46 2.71 -10.70
CA ALA A 77 2.83 3.83 -10.00
C ALA A 77 3.68 4.36 -8.81
N GLY A 78 4.97 4.02 -8.74
CA GLY A 78 5.93 4.78 -7.94
C GLY A 78 6.00 6.23 -8.39
N ARG A 79 6.53 7.12 -7.54
CA ARG A 79 6.72 8.54 -7.88
C ARG A 79 7.51 8.63 -9.20
N PRO A 80 7.09 9.42 -10.20
CA PRO A 80 7.81 9.56 -11.46
C PRO A 80 9.32 9.81 -11.25
N LYS A 81 10.17 9.29 -12.14
CA LYS A 81 11.63 9.52 -12.05
C LYS A 81 11.89 11.04 -11.95
N GLY A 82 12.70 11.46 -10.97
CA GLY A 82 12.96 12.88 -10.73
C GLY A 82 11.85 13.66 -9.98
N THR A 83 10.82 12.99 -9.46
CA THR A 83 9.82 13.65 -8.59
C THR A 83 9.98 13.30 -7.12
N GLY A 84 10.88 12.36 -6.79
CA GLY A 84 11.23 11.96 -5.40
C GLY A 84 11.89 13.07 -4.59
N LEU A 85 12.19 12.77 -3.33
CA LEU A 85 13.09 13.62 -2.56
C LEU A 85 14.43 13.69 -3.31
N GLN A 86 14.79 14.89 -3.79
CA GLN A 86 15.96 15.18 -4.60
C GLN A 86 17.23 15.31 -3.73
N ILE A 87 17.42 14.34 -2.84
CA ILE A 87 18.59 14.27 -1.96
C ILE A 87 19.54 13.16 -2.44
N PRO A 88 20.85 13.29 -2.16
CA PRO A 88 21.84 12.26 -2.47
C PRO A 88 21.46 10.88 -1.93
N PRO A 89 21.91 9.77 -2.57
CA PRO A 89 21.62 8.41 -2.09
C PRO A 89 21.99 8.15 -0.62
N GLU A 90 23.09 8.73 -0.14
CA GLU A 90 23.52 8.60 1.26
C GLU A 90 22.57 9.32 2.21
N ASP A 91 22.10 10.52 1.84
CA ASP A 91 21.09 11.24 2.62
C ASP A 91 19.73 10.52 2.59
N LYS A 92 19.39 9.81 1.51
CA LYS A 92 18.19 8.94 1.49
C LYS A 92 18.27 7.84 2.54
N LYS A 93 19.42 7.17 2.66
CA LYS A 93 19.63 6.12 3.69
C LYS A 93 19.57 6.72 5.08
N ARG A 94 20.26 7.83 5.31
CA ARG A 94 20.27 8.56 6.59
C ARG A 94 18.86 9.01 7.00
N ARG A 95 18.11 9.59 6.06
CA ARG A 95 16.73 10.02 6.27
C ARG A 95 15.82 8.84 6.60
N LEU A 96 15.96 7.71 5.93
CA LEU A 96 15.19 6.50 6.25
C LEU A 96 15.48 6.01 7.68
N ALA A 97 16.75 6.01 8.10
CA ALA A 97 17.14 5.65 9.46
C ALA A 97 16.51 6.59 10.50
N LEU A 98 16.54 7.90 10.25
CA LEU A 98 15.90 8.89 11.11
C LEU A 98 14.37 8.74 11.16
N CYS A 99 13.71 8.46 10.03
CA CYS A 99 12.28 8.16 10.00
C CYS A 99 11.94 6.94 10.87
N LYS A 100 12.75 5.86 10.78
CA LYS A 100 12.59 4.67 11.63
C LYS A 100 12.81 5.00 13.10
N LYS A 101 13.84 5.78 13.43
CA LYS A 101 14.12 6.24 14.80
C LYS A 101 12.94 7.04 15.37
N ARG A 102 12.39 7.98 14.61
CA ARG A 102 11.22 8.76 14.99
C ARG A 102 10.01 7.86 15.30
N VAL A 103 9.73 6.88 14.46
CA VAL A 103 8.62 5.93 14.68
C VAL A 103 8.83 5.08 15.94
N ARG A 104 10.06 4.67 16.24
CA ARG A 104 10.35 3.95 17.50
C ARG A 104 10.07 4.81 18.72
N ILE A 105 10.46 6.09 18.69
CA ILE A 105 10.17 7.03 19.79
C ILE A 105 8.65 7.19 19.95
N LEU A 106 7.89 7.33 18.85
CA LEU A 106 6.43 7.41 18.90
C LEU A 106 5.80 6.15 19.52
N LYS A 107 6.32 4.97 19.22
CA LYS A 107 5.88 3.72 19.87
C LYS A 107 6.18 3.70 21.37
N GLN A 108 7.33 4.25 21.79
CA GLN A 108 7.66 4.38 23.21
C GLN A 108 6.69 5.33 23.91
N VAL A 109 6.40 6.48 23.30
CA VAL A 109 5.40 7.45 23.80
C VAL A 109 4.01 6.82 23.89
N GLU A 110 3.60 6.04 22.89
CA GLU A 110 2.31 5.35 22.89
C GLU A 110 2.20 4.40 24.10
N ALA A 111 3.26 3.65 24.40
CA ALA A 111 3.32 2.72 25.52
C ALA A 111 3.37 3.39 26.91
N CYS A 112 3.88 4.62 27.02
CA CYS A 112 3.92 5.35 28.28
C CYS A 112 2.51 5.67 28.82
N THR A 113 2.37 5.69 30.15
CA THR A 113 1.15 6.17 30.79
C THR A 113 0.94 7.67 30.49
N PRO A 114 -0.32 8.13 30.40
CA PRO A 114 -0.60 9.56 30.31
C PRO A 114 0.05 10.31 31.48
N LYS A 115 0.71 11.42 31.18
CA LYS A 115 1.40 12.28 32.16
C LYS A 115 2.62 11.68 32.88
N SER A 116 3.25 10.64 32.31
CA SER A 116 4.54 10.14 32.81
C SER A 116 5.65 11.21 32.69
N SER A 117 6.55 11.27 33.67
CA SER A 117 7.76 12.11 33.62
C SER A 117 8.74 11.66 32.52
N GLU A 118 8.72 10.39 32.13
CA GLU A 118 9.52 9.85 31.02
C GLU A 118 9.19 10.51 29.67
N LEU A 119 8.01 11.12 29.56
CA LEU A 119 7.58 11.82 28.34
C LEU A 119 8.47 13.02 28.02
N GLU A 120 9.14 13.62 29.01
CA GLU A 120 10.07 14.73 28.81
C GLU A 120 11.31 14.27 28.01
N GLU A 121 11.96 13.19 28.45
CA GLU A 121 13.13 12.63 27.76
C GLU A 121 12.77 12.16 26.35
N LEU A 122 11.61 11.50 26.21
CA LEU A 122 11.11 11.05 24.91
C LEU A 122 10.80 12.22 23.98
N TYR A 123 10.24 13.32 24.49
CA TYR A 123 10.04 14.54 23.72
C TYR A 123 11.37 15.15 23.25
N ASN A 124 12.37 15.24 24.12
CA ASN A 124 13.69 15.75 23.75
C ASN A 124 14.34 14.90 22.63
N ARG A 125 14.31 13.57 22.78
CA ARG A 125 14.79 12.64 21.74
C ARG A 125 14.01 12.78 20.44
N PHE A 126 12.70 12.98 20.52
CA PHE A 126 11.84 13.23 19.37
C PHE A 126 12.21 14.53 18.66
N ALA A 127 12.34 15.64 19.40
CA ALA A 127 12.68 16.96 18.88
C ALA A 127 14.05 16.98 18.18
N VAL A 128 15.06 16.35 18.77
CA VAL A 128 16.39 16.17 18.14
C VAL A 128 16.26 15.40 16.83
N THR A 129 15.49 14.31 16.82
CA THR A 129 15.30 13.49 15.62
C THR A 129 14.55 14.24 14.52
N VAL A 130 13.58 15.09 14.88
CA VAL A 130 12.87 15.97 13.93
C VAL A 130 13.81 17.02 13.34
N LYS A 131 14.62 17.71 14.15
CA LYS A 131 15.64 18.65 13.66
C LYS A 131 16.63 17.99 12.69
N GLN A 132 17.06 16.77 12.99
CA GLN A 132 17.95 15.99 12.10
C GLN A 132 17.25 15.59 10.79
N LEU A 133 15.95 15.27 10.82
CA LEU A 133 15.18 14.97 9.61
C LEU A 133 15.06 16.20 8.71
N ASP A 134 14.75 17.35 9.30
CA ASP A 134 14.61 18.60 8.57
C ASP A 134 15.92 18.99 7.88
N ALA A 135 17.06 18.82 8.56
CA ALA A 135 18.39 19.09 8.01
C ALA A 135 18.79 18.17 6.83
N VAL A 136 18.33 16.92 6.78
CA VAL A 136 18.76 15.94 5.75
C VAL A 136 17.88 15.99 4.50
N GLY A 137 16.59 16.31 4.64
CA GLY A 137 15.69 16.31 3.48
C GLY A 137 14.32 16.85 3.77
N GLY A 138 14.20 17.72 4.77
CA GLY A 138 12.94 18.34 5.14
C GLY A 138 11.95 17.40 5.85
N PRO A 139 10.79 17.96 6.23
CA PRO A 139 9.82 17.28 7.07
C PRO A 139 9.31 15.99 6.44
N ALA A 140 9.26 14.94 7.25
CA ALA A 140 8.68 13.65 6.87
C ALA A 140 7.29 13.52 7.47
N SER A 141 6.26 13.24 6.67
CA SER A 141 4.96 12.86 7.22
C SER A 141 5.03 11.51 7.91
N ILE A 142 4.20 11.30 8.94
CA ILE A 142 4.00 9.97 9.52
C ILE A 142 3.11 9.19 8.55
N ASN A 143 3.49 7.96 8.23
CA ASN A 143 2.71 7.13 7.31
C ASN A 143 1.34 6.83 7.91
N HIS A 144 0.26 7.22 7.23
CA HIS A 144 -1.13 6.99 7.66
C HIS A 144 -1.51 5.51 7.81
N ARG A 145 -0.69 4.57 7.34
CA ARG A 145 -0.88 3.12 7.54
C ARG A 145 -0.29 2.59 8.84
N THR A 146 0.20 3.47 9.71
CA THR A 146 0.65 3.10 11.04
C THR A 146 -0.53 2.63 11.89
N THR A 147 -0.32 1.64 12.76
CA THR A 147 -1.30 1.21 13.78
C THR A 147 -1.32 2.13 15.00
N LEU A 148 -0.40 3.11 15.05
CA LEU A 148 -0.30 4.09 16.12
C LEU A 148 -1.55 4.97 16.17
N ASP A 149 -2.11 5.17 17.36
CA ASP A 149 -3.04 6.30 17.58
C ASP A 149 -2.24 7.60 17.60
N ILE A 150 -2.13 8.21 16.42
CA ILE A 150 -1.36 9.45 16.23
C ILE A 150 -1.92 10.58 17.12
N GLY A 151 -3.24 10.69 17.27
CA GLY A 151 -3.87 11.77 18.04
C GLY A 151 -3.53 11.67 19.52
N ALA A 152 -3.71 10.48 20.11
CA ALA A 152 -3.37 10.23 21.51
C ALA A 152 -1.85 10.36 21.77
N THR A 153 -1.03 9.82 20.86
CA THR A 153 0.43 9.87 20.97
C THR A 153 0.95 11.31 20.91
N LEU A 154 0.39 12.15 20.04
CA LEU A 154 0.77 13.56 19.95
C LEU A 154 0.40 14.34 21.22
N LYS A 155 -0.76 14.09 21.83
CA LYS A 155 -1.12 14.70 23.12
C LYS A 155 -0.14 14.34 24.25
N LYS A 156 0.33 13.09 24.29
CA LYS A 156 1.37 12.66 25.25
C LYS A 156 2.70 13.38 24.99
N LEU A 157 3.08 13.55 23.72
CA LEU A 157 4.27 14.32 23.32
C LEU A 157 4.15 15.81 23.71
N GLU A 158 2.98 16.42 23.53
CA GLU A 158 2.71 17.80 23.95
C GLU A 158 2.83 17.97 25.47
N TYR A 159 2.37 17.00 26.24
CA TYR A 159 2.61 17.00 27.67
C TYR A 159 4.10 16.89 28.00
N GLY A 160 4.85 15.99 27.35
CA GLY A 160 6.31 15.90 27.50
C GLY A 160 7.01 17.24 27.19
N ARG A 161 6.54 17.97 26.16
CA ARG A 161 7.02 19.33 25.86
C ARG A 161 6.75 20.31 27.00
N SER A 162 5.58 20.24 27.62
CA SER A 162 5.22 21.15 28.72
C SER A 162 6.13 20.98 29.93
N LEU A 163 6.61 19.76 30.19
CA LEU A 163 7.55 19.46 31.28
C LEU A 163 8.92 20.11 31.05
N CYS A 164 9.37 20.20 29.79
CA CYS A 164 10.64 20.87 29.47
C CYS A 164 10.65 22.38 29.77
N ASN A 165 9.47 23.02 29.88
CA ASN A 165 9.35 24.46 30.12
C ASN A 165 9.15 24.80 31.61
N THR A 166 9.01 23.79 32.47
CA THR A 166 8.81 23.95 33.93
C THR A 166 10.12 23.95 34.72
N HIS A 167 11.27 23.95 34.05
CA HIS A 167 12.62 24.07 34.61
C HIS A 167 13.34 25.27 33.99
#